data_AF-A0A7J5EU13-F1
#
_entry.id   AF-A0A7J5EU13-F1
#
_cell.length_a   1.000
_cell.length_b   1.000
_cell.length_c   1.000
_cell.angle_alpha   90.00
_cell.angle_beta   90.00
_cell.angle_gamma   90.00
#
_symmetry.space_group_name_H-M   'P 1'
#
loop_
_entity.id
_entity.type
_entity.pdbx_description
1 polymer ?
#
loop_
_entity_poly.entity_id
_entity_poly.type
_entity_poly.pdbx_seq_one_letter_code
_entity_poly.pdbx_strand_id
1 'polypeptide(L)'
;MELETVDWASLEHAYGNASDVPEMLRALRDGDAEARDQARSGLHASLDHQGVQRGEATWRAIPFLIELLRDPGTPERGEIARLLAEFAVGDTCWFLHDGVHRDEQMNVDDAARAQHSSQIKCKDFATRGFPRLHENRLHLEEGSGLRWIYDAVLAGVPAYLAALDGADEHLRESIAFLCAFLTTEEAAAAAAPTLTRLLDDPSERVRASAALGLSHATKFVPALREVSLATLSGRWDR
;
A
#
# COMPACT_ATOMS: atom_id res chain seq x y z
N MET A 1 -16.45 -8.38 4.87
CA MET A 1 -15.93 -9.66 5.40
C MET A 1 -15.95 -9.55 6.91
N GLU A 2 -16.15 -10.64 7.67
CA GLU A 2 -16.11 -10.55 9.14
C GLU A 2 -14.71 -10.86 9.65
N LEU A 3 -14.22 -10.06 10.61
CA LEU A 3 -12.87 -10.22 11.21
C LEU A 3 -12.63 -11.65 11.73
N GLU A 4 -13.68 -12.28 12.24
CA GLU A 4 -13.63 -13.63 12.84
C GLU A 4 -13.52 -14.76 11.82
N THR A 5 -13.64 -14.49 10.52
CA THR A 5 -13.48 -15.51 9.48
C THR A 5 -12.02 -15.86 9.20
N VAL A 6 -11.08 -15.06 9.71
CA VAL A 6 -9.64 -15.31 9.62
C VAL A 6 -9.19 -15.95 10.94
N ASP A 7 -8.51 -17.09 10.87
CA ASP A 7 -7.91 -17.74 12.05
C ASP A 7 -6.61 -17.02 12.45
N TRP A 8 -6.74 -15.82 13.03
CA TRP A 8 -5.62 -14.97 13.45
C TRP A 8 -4.66 -15.68 14.41
N ALA A 9 -5.17 -16.59 15.24
CA ALA A 9 -4.36 -17.37 16.17
C ALA A 9 -3.49 -18.44 15.47
N SER A 10 -3.78 -18.78 14.21
CA SER A 10 -2.89 -19.61 13.39
C SER A 10 -1.80 -18.80 12.67
N LEU A 11 -1.99 -17.48 12.55
CA LEU A 11 -1.09 -16.59 11.82
C LEU A 11 -0.01 -15.99 12.73
N GLU A 12 1.07 -15.54 12.08
CA GLU A 12 2.18 -14.87 12.74
C GLU A 12 2.47 -13.51 12.09
N HIS A 13 2.94 -12.59 12.92
CA HIS A 13 3.45 -11.27 12.59
C HIS A 13 4.82 -11.07 13.28
N ALA A 14 5.43 -9.89 13.18
CA ALA A 14 6.82 -9.68 13.66
C ALA A 14 7.07 -9.97 15.15
N TYR A 15 6.05 -9.85 16.00
CA TYR A 15 6.15 -10.10 17.44
C TYR A 15 5.59 -11.45 17.90
N GLY A 16 5.31 -12.38 16.96
CA GLY A 16 4.74 -13.69 17.26
C GLY A 16 3.31 -13.84 16.73
N ASN A 17 2.43 -14.42 17.54
CA ASN A 17 1.05 -14.74 17.15
C ASN A 17 0.22 -13.49 16.84
N ALA A 18 -0.61 -13.54 15.79
CA ALA A 18 -1.38 -12.38 15.31
C ALA A 18 -2.80 -12.25 15.92
N SER A 19 -3.09 -12.89 17.05
CA SER A 19 -4.42 -12.86 17.71
C SER A 19 -4.85 -11.48 18.21
N ASP A 20 -3.92 -10.53 18.30
CA ASP A 20 -4.13 -9.14 18.70
C ASP A 20 -4.53 -8.23 17.51
N VAL A 21 -4.28 -8.63 16.26
CA VAL A 21 -4.61 -7.85 15.06
C VAL A 21 -6.09 -7.44 14.98
N PRO A 22 -7.08 -8.31 15.29
CA PRO A 22 -8.48 -7.92 15.27
C PRO A 22 -8.83 -6.80 16.24
N GLU A 23 -8.20 -6.78 17.42
CA GLU A 23 -8.41 -5.73 18.41
C GLU A 23 -7.84 -4.40 17.90
N MET A 24 -6.62 -4.42 17.36
CA MET A 24 -6.03 -3.22 16.75
C MET A 24 -6.88 -2.69 15.59
N LEU A 25 -7.40 -3.55 14.71
CA LEU A 25 -8.26 -3.13 13.59
C LEU A 25 -9.58 -2.49 14.08
N ARG A 26 -10.15 -2.97 15.18
CA ARG A 26 -11.33 -2.34 15.80
C ARG A 26 -10.99 -1.00 16.45
N ALA A 27 -9.86 -0.92 17.12
CA ALA A 27 -9.40 0.27 17.82
C ALA A 27 -9.11 1.45 16.88
N LEU A 28 -8.96 1.22 15.56
CA LEU A 28 -8.93 2.30 14.56
C LEU A 28 -10.23 3.13 14.51
N ARG A 29 -11.34 2.62 15.06
CA ARG A 29 -12.61 3.36 15.19
C ARG A 29 -12.87 3.88 16.61
N ASP A 30 -11.90 3.75 17.52
CA ASP A 30 -12.07 4.22 18.90
C ASP A 30 -12.34 5.72 18.93
N GLY A 31 -13.11 6.17 19.93
CA GLY A 31 -13.38 7.59 20.15
C GLY A 31 -12.13 8.36 20.57
N ASP A 32 -11.19 7.71 21.25
CA ASP A 32 -9.92 8.29 21.67
C ASP A 32 -8.89 8.30 20.53
N ALA A 33 -8.34 9.48 20.24
CA ALA A 33 -7.32 9.64 19.19
C ALA A 33 -6.01 8.93 19.54
N GLU A 34 -5.65 8.87 20.83
CA GLU A 34 -4.45 8.19 21.28
C GLU A 34 -4.57 6.67 21.09
N ALA A 35 -5.74 6.09 21.40
CA ALA A 35 -6.02 4.68 21.14
C ALA A 35 -5.93 4.33 19.64
N ARG A 36 -6.42 5.22 18.76
CA ARG A 36 -6.30 5.04 17.31
C ARG A 36 -4.84 5.09 16.83
N ASP A 37 -4.04 6.04 17.34
CA ASP A 37 -2.62 6.14 16.99
C ASP A 37 -1.83 4.91 17.46
N GLN A 38 -2.08 4.44 18.68
CA GLN A 38 -1.47 3.22 19.22
C GLN A 38 -1.85 1.99 18.40
N ALA A 39 -3.13 1.87 18.03
CA ALA A 39 -3.61 0.78 17.18
C ALA A 39 -2.96 0.79 15.79
N ARG A 40 -2.88 1.97 15.16
CA ARG A 40 -2.20 2.13 13.85
C ARG A 40 -0.72 1.81 13.94
N SER A 41 -0.03 2.34 14.94
CA SER A 41 1.40 2.11 15.17
C SER A 41 1.68 0.65 15.48
N GLY A 42 0.81 0.00 16.26
CA GLY A 42 0.85 -1.44 16.54
C GLY A 42 0.67 -2.29 15.28
N LEU A 43 -0.31 -1.97 14.43
CA LEU A 43 -0.52 -2.64 13.14
C LEU A 43 0.69 -2.48 12.23
N HIS A 44 1.22 -1.26 12.10
CA HIS A 44 2.42 -1.02 11.29
C HIS A 44 3.62 -1.82 11.80
N ALA A 45 3.95 -1.68 13.09
CA ALA A 45 5.10 -2.34 13.70
C ALA A 45 5.00 -3.88 13.65
N SER A 46 3.78 -4.42 13.72
CA SER A 46 3.56 -5.87 13.75
C SER A 46 3.48 -6.46 12.34
N LEU A 47 2.72 -5.83 11.44
CA LEU A 47 2.42 -6.35 10.10
C LEU A 47 3.41 -5.90 9.02
N ASP A 48 4.18 -4.85 9.27
CA ASP A 48 5.27 -4.39 8.41
C ASP A 48 6.47 -3.93 9.22
N HIS A 49 7.11 -4.88 9.91
CA HIS A 49 8.25 -4.55 10.75
C HIS A 49 9.46 -4.18 9.88
N GLN A 50 9.77 -2.88 9.87
CA GLN A 50 10.92 -2.28 9.17
C GLN A 50 10.85 -2.44 7.63
N GLY A 51 9.66 -2.56 7.04
CA GLY A 51 9.49 -2.77 5.60
C GLY A 51 9.81 -4.18 5.09
N VAL A 52 10.32 -5.06 5.96
CA VAL A 52 11.01 -6.30 5.56
C VAL A 52 10.40 -7.57 6.14
N GLN A 53 9.58 -7.48 7.19
CA GLN A 53 8.84 -8.62 7.73
C GLN A 53 7.36 -8.41 7.52
N ARG A 54 6.89 -8.93 6.38
CA ARG A 54 5.52 -8.85 5.90
C ARG A 54 5.05 -10.23 5.49
N GLY A 55 3.92 -10.68 6.04
CA GLY A 55 3.50 -12.08 5.98
C GLY A 55 2.00 -12.24 5.74
N GLU A 56 1.46 -13.42 6.06
CA GLU A 56 0.05 -13.70 5.82
C GLU A 56 -0.89 -12.80 6.61
N ALA A 57 -0.58 -12.52 7.88
CA ALA A 57 -1.35 -11.60 8.69
C ALA A 57 -1.51 -10.21 8.03
N THR A 58 -0.47 -9.72 7.34
CA THR A 58 -0.48 -8.43 6.65
C THR A 58 -1.53 -8.39 5.55
N TRP A 59 -1.50 -9.32 4.58
CA TRP A 59 -2.46 -9.28 3.48
C TRP A 59 -3.88 -9.69 3.89
N ARG A 60 -4.03 -10.48 4.96
CA ARG A 60 -5.32 -10.77 5.57
C ARG A 60 -5.96 -9.55 6.25
N ALA A 61 -5.15 -8.60 6.74
CA ALA A 61 -5.64 -7.37 7.37
C ALA A 61 -6.11 -6.31 6.35
N ILE A 62 -5.54 -6.30 5.15
CA ILE A 62 -5.79 -5.27 4.12
C ILE A 62 -7.27 -5.10 3.75
N PRO A 63 -8.05 -6.15 3.48
CA PRO A 63 -9.47 -5.99 3.18
C PRO A 63 -10.26 -5.24 4.26
N PHE A 64 -9.91 -5.41 5.54
CA PHE A 64 -10.56 -4.70 6.66
C PHE A 64 -10.15 -3.23 6.70
N LEU A 65 -8.89 -2.90 6.42
CA LEU A 65 -8.43 -1.52 6.26
C LEU A 65 -9.13 -0.83 5.09
N ILE A 66 -9.36 -1.54 3.98
CA ILE A 66 -10.14 -1.03 2.84
C ILE A 66 -11.59 -0.76 3.25
N GLU A 67 -12.22 -1.66 4.00
CA GLU A 67 -13.58 -1.47 4.51
C GLU A 67 -13.68 -0.25 5.45
N LEU A 68 -12.70 -0.06 6.33
CA LEU A 68 -12.60 1.10 7.22
C LEU A 68 -12.43 2.41 6.43
N LEU A 69 -11.55 2.43 5.43
CA LEU A 69 -11.36 3.59 4.55
C LEU A 69 -12.64 3.94 3.78
N ARG A 70 -13.39 2.92 3.34
CA ARG A 70 -14.65 3.10 2.60
C ARG A 70 -15.77 3.68 3.47
N ASP A 71 -15.81 3.40 4.76
CA ASP A 71 -16.84 3.89 5.68
C ASP A 71 -16.60 5.37 6.04
N PRO A 72 -17.46 6.32 5.62
CA PRO A 72 -17.29 7.74 5.94
C PRO A 72 -17.34 8.07 7.43
N GLY A 73 -17.88 7.16 8.26
CA GLY A 73 -17.90 7.30 9.72
C GLY A 73 -16.60 6.86 10.41
N THR A 74 -15.62 6.34 9.68
CA THR A 74 -14.30 6.02 10.22
C THR A 74 -13.49 7.30 10.42
N PRO A 75 -12.93 7.54 11.62
CA PRO A 75 -12.01 8.65 11.84
C PRO A 75 -10.66 8.42 11.13
N GLU A 76 -9.92 9.49 10.82
CA GLU A 76 -8.53 9.42 10.34
C GLU A 76 -8.32 8.52 9.11
N ARG A 77 -9.29 8.48 8.18
CA ARG A 77 -9.20 7.66 6.95
C ARG A 77 -7.93 7.92 6.12
N GLY A 78 -7.39 9.14 6.17
CA GLY A 78 -6.13 9.46 5.51
C GLY A 78 -4.93 8.71 6.09
N GLU A 79 -4.93 8.42 7.39
CA GLU A 79 -3.89 7.61 8.04
C GLU A 79 -4.01 6.13 7.66
N ILE A 80 -5.25 5.64 7.48
CA ILE A 80 -5.49 4.28 6.96
C ILE A 80 -5.00 4.16 5.50
N ALA A 81 -5.27 5.17 4.67
CA ALA A 81 -4.77 5.22 3.30
C ALA A 81 -3.24 5.24 3.25
N ARG A 82 -2.59 5.97 4.17
CA ARG A 82 -1.14 6.01 4.32
C ARG A 82 -0.58 4.64 4.75
N LEU A 83 -1.20 3.97 5.72
CA LEU A 83 -0.83 2.62 6.16
C LEU A 83 -0.93 1.59 5.03
N LEU A 84 -1.98 1.68 4.20
CA LEU A 84 -2.12 0.83 3.01
C LEU A 84 -1.00 1.08 1.99
N ALA A 85 -0.56 2.32 1.81
CA ALA A 85 0.55 2.65 0.93
C ALA A 85 1.85 2.04 1.46
N GLU A 86 2.09 2.17 2.77
CA GLU A 86 3.22 1.55 3.46
C GLU A 86 3.21 0.04 3.28
N PHE A 87 2.08 -0.65 3.46
CA PHE A 87 2.02 -2.10 3.24
C PHE A 87 2.32 -2.47 1.78
N ALA A 88 1.79 -1.72 0.81
CA ALA A 88 2.03 -1.98 -0.61
C ALA A 88 3.51 -1.86 -1.00
N VAL A 89 4.26 -0.94 -0.39
CA VAL A 89 5.63 -0.59 -0.83
C VAL A 89 6.73 -0.95 0.17
N GLY A 90 6.40 -1.12 1.45
CA GLY A 90 7.29 -1.26 2.60
C GLY A 90 8.05 0.01 2.97
N ASP A 91 8.88 -0.03 4.01
CA ASP A 91 9.85 1.04 4.36
C ASP A 91 10.86 1.37 3.23
N THR A 92 10.80 0.69 2.08
CA THR A 92 11.51 1.13 0.89
C THR A 92 10.95 2.40 0.25
N CYS A 93 9.83 2.97 0.72
CA CYS A 93 9.30 4.27 0.23
C CYS A 93 10.35 5.40 0.25
N TRP A 94 11.34 5.34 1.14
CA TRP A 94 12.46 6.28 1.22
C TRP A 94 13.49 6.18 0.07
N PHE A 95 13.45 5.11 -0.73
CA PHE A 95 14.40 4.85 -1.83
C PHE A 95 13.74 4.76 -3.21
N LEU A 96 12.43 4.96 -3.29
CA LEU A 96 11.61 4.77 -4.48
C LEU A 96 11.46 6.04 -5.33
N HIS A 97 12.56 6.77 -5.57
CA HIS A 97 12.59 7.86 -6.56
C HIS A 97 12.08 7.39 -7.94
N ASP A 98 12.25 6.10 -8.21
CA ASP A 98 11.89 5.44 -9.45
C ASP A 98 10.46 4.87 -9.49
N GLY A 99 9.69 5.02 -8.41
CA GLY A 99 8.37 4.42 -8.24
C GLY A 99 8.39 2.91 -8.01
N VAL A 100 7.20 2.34 -7.77
CA VAL A 100 6.98 0.90 -7.56
C VAL A 100 6.21 0.34 -8.73
N HIS A 101 6.72 -0.71 -9.37
CA HIS A 101 5.95 -1.53 -10.29
C HIS A 101 6.09 -2.99 -9.92
N ARG A 102 4.93 -3.62 -9.73
CA ARG A 102 4.77 -4.99 -9.26
C ARG A 102 5.66 -5.98 -10.02
N ASP A 103 5.69 -5.88 -11.35
CA ASP A 103 6.41 -6.87 -12.16
C ASP A 103 7.89 -6.49 -12.39
N GLU A 104 8.28 -5.23 -12.17
CA GLU A 104 9.68 -4.79 -12.30
C GLU A 104 10.48 -4.94 -10.99
N GLN A 105 9.84 -4.72 -9.85
CA GLN A 105 10.50 -4.78 -8.54
C GLN A 105 10.55 -6.18 -7.93
N MET A 106 9.72 -7.09 -8.44
CA MET A 106 9.58 -8.45 -7.92
C MET A 106 10.24 -9.51 -8.82
N ASN A 107 11.24 -9.10 -9.61
CA ASN A 107 11.93 -9.84 -10.67
C ASN A 107 11.90 -11.39 -10.52
N VAL A 108 11.03 -12.05 -11.29
CA VAL A 108 11.01 -13.49 -11.52
C VAL A 108 11.05 -13.75 -13.01
N ASP A 109 12.06 -14.49 -13.48
CA ASP A 109 12.03 -15.07 -14.83
C ASP A 109 10.85 -16.07 -14.93
N ASP A 110 10.25 -16.21 -16.12
CA ASP A 110 9.12 -17.14 -16.35
C ASP A 110 9.44 -18.59 -15.95
N ALA A 111 10.70 -19.00 -16.05
CA ALA A 111 11.20 -20.31 -15.63
C ALA A 111 11.40 -20.43 -14.11
N ALA A 112 11.57 -19.30 -13.41
CA ALA A 112 11.69 -19.20 -11.95
C ALA A 112 10.34 -19.05 -11.25
N ARG A 113 9.20 -19.19 -11.97
CA ARG A 113 7.84 -19.30 -11.42
C ARG A 113 7.70 -20.29 -10.26
N ALA A 114 8.62 -21.26 -10.16
CA ALA A 114 8.64 -22.30 -9.14
C ALA A 114 9.66 -22.07 -7.99
N GLN A 115 10.47 -21.00 -8.01
CA GLN A 115 11.58 -20.76 -7.06
C GLN A 115 11.92 -19.26 -6.87
N HIS A 116 10.92 -18.44 -6.57
CA HIS A 116 10.72 -17.78 -5.28
C HIS A 116 11.96 -17.13 -4.54
N SER A 117 11.92 -15.81 -4.16
CA SER A 117 12.25 -15.10 -2.84
C SER A 117 11.94 -13.61 -2.88
N SER A 118 11.80 -13.01 -1.68
CA SER A 118 11.72 -11.58 -1.39
C SER A 118 13.03 -10.80 -1.59
N GLN A 119 13.26 -10.25 -2.79
CA GLN A 119 14.23 -9.15 -2.93
C GLN A 119 13.65 -8.02 -3.76
N ILE A 120 13.42 -6.86 -3.13
CA ILE A 120 13.56 -5.60 -3.86
C ILE A 120 15.06 -5.44 -4.10
N LYS A 121 15.52 -5.64 -5.34
CA LYS A 121 16.92 -5.35 -5.71
C LYS A 121 17.15 -3.84 -5.68
N CYS A 122 17.61 -3.31 -4.54
CA CYS A 122 18.30 -2.02 -4.50
C CYS A 122 19.81 -2.28 -4.54
N LYS A 123 20.58 -1.47 -5.27
CA LYS A 123 22.01 -1.71 -5.54
C LYS A 123 22.88 -1.93 -4.28
N ASP A 124 22.45 -1.42 -3.12
CA ASP A 124 23.29 -1.34 -1.91
C ASP A 124 22.70 -1.97 -0.64
N PHE A 125 21.51 -2.60 -0.67
CA PHE A 125 20.86 -3.14 0.53
C PHE A 125 20.67 -4.65 0.43
N ALA A 126 21.73 -5.40 0.74
CA ALA A 126 21.66 -6.86 0.85
C ALA A 126 20.59 -7.24 1.90
N THR A 127 19.65 -8.06 1.47
CA THR A 127 18.56 -8.61 2.29
C THR A 127 19.11 -9.38 3.48
N ARG A 128 18.86 -8.87 4.69
CA ARG A 128 18.95 -9.71 5.90
C ARG A 128 17.82 -10.73 5.83
N GLY A 129 18.13 -11.95 5.36
CA GLY A 129 17.23 -13.08 5.51
C GLY A 129 16.96 -13.31 7.00
N PHE A 130 15.71 -13.15 7.44
CA PHE A 130 15.32 -13.39 8.81
C PHE A 130 15.05 -14.90 8.99
N PRO A 131 15.85 -15.63 9.78
CA PRO A 131 15.74 -17.09 9.91
C PRO A 131 14.45 -17.57 10.61
N ARG A 132 13.65 -16.67 11.20
CA ARG A 132 12.55 -17.04 12.11
C ARG A 132 11.23 -17.39 11.44
N LEU A 133 11.06 -17.16 10.13
CA LEU A 133 9.86 -17.61 9.40
C LEU A 133 9.91 -19.12 9.07
N HIS A 134 10.99 -19.83 9.41
CA HIS A 134 11.22 -21.22 9.00
C HIS A 134 10.78 -22.28 10.02
N GLU A 135 10.40 -21.91 11.25
CA GLU A 135 10.01 -22.90 12.27
C GLU A 135 8.48 -23.09 12.30
N ASN A 136 7.96 -23.73 11.24
CA ASN A 136 6.65 -24.40 11.19
C ASN A 136 5.36 -23.55 11.29
N ARG A 137 4.97 -22.79 10.26
CA ARG A 137 3.52 -22.65 9.99
C ARG A 137 3.04 -22.20 8.61
N LEU A 138 3.86 -21.68 7.73
CA LEU A 138 3.41 -21.38 6.36
C LEU A 138 4.48 -21.76 5.36
N HIS A 139 4.24 -22.83 4.59
CA HIS A 139 4.99 -23.13 3.38
C HIS A 139 4.61 -22.12 2.29
N LEU A 140 4.97 -20.85 2.49
CA LEU A 140 4.81 -19.84 1.46
C LEU A 140 5.98 -20.00 0.48
N GLU A 141 5.63 -20.18 -0.77
CA GLU A 141 6.54 -19.98 -1.89
C GLU A 141 7.12 -18.57 -1.77
N GLU A 142 8.41 -18.50 -1.47
CA GLU A 142 9.27 -17.30 -1.42
C GLU A 142 8.81 -16.20 -2.48
N GLY A 143 8.69 -14.93 -2.08
CA GLY A 143 8.24 -13.82 -2.95
C GLY A 143 6.72 -13.65 -3.12
N SER A 144 5.89 -14.65 -2.79
CA SER A 144 4.42 -14.57 -2.87
C SER A 144 3.81 -13.57 -1.88
N GLY A 145 4.37 -13.43 -0.67
CA GLY A 145 3.82 -12.58 0.38
C GLY A 145 3.73 -11.11 0.00
N LEU A 146 4.78 -10.53 -0.58
CA LEU A 146 4.80 -9.13 -1.03
C LEU A 146 3.83 -8.91 -2.20
N ARG A 147 3.75 -9.88 -3.11
CA ARG A 147 2.82 -9.83 -4.25
C ARG A 147 1.37 -9.88 -3.79
N TRP A 148 1.02 -10.74 -2.83
CA TRP A 148 -0.33 -10.81 -2.27
C TRP A 148 -0.71 -9.57 -1.49
N ILE A 149 0.24 -8.99 -0.74
CA ILE A 149 0.03 -7.71 -0.07
C ILE A 149 -0.27 -6.63 -1.11
N TYR A 150 0.59 -6.48 -2.12
CA TYR A 150 0.39 -5.51 -3.19
C TYR A 150 -0.95 -5.73 -3.90
N ASP A 151 -1.27 -6.96 -4.31
CA ASP A 151 -2.50 -7.29 -5.01
C ASP A 151 -3.75 -7.05 -4.12
N ALA A 152 -3.65 -7.31 -2.81
CA ALA A 152 -4.71 -7.00 -1.85
C ALA A 152 -4.92 -5.48 -1.71
N VAL A 153 -3.85 -4.68 -1.66
CA VAL A 153 -3.97 -3.21 -1.67
C VAL A 153 -4.53 -2.73 -3.01
N LEU A 154 -4.04 -3.28 -4.12
CA LEU A 154 -4.47 -2.96 -5.49
C LEU A 154 -5.97 -3.17 -5.69
N ALA A 155 -6.53 -4.23 -5.10
CA ALA A 155 -7.96 -4.52 -5.17
C ALA A 155 -8.85 -3.41 -4.57
N GLY A 156 -8.30 -2.57 -3.70
CA GLY A 156 -9.02 -1.45 -3.08
C GLY A 156 -9.12 -0.19 -3.94
N VAL A 157 -8.46 -0.11 -5.11
CA VAL A 157 -8.45 1.09 -5.97
C VAL A 157 -9.85 1.69 -6.20
N PRO A 158 -10.89 0.92 -6.55
CA PRO A 158 -12.23 1.49 -6.71
C PRO A 158 -12.78 2.12 -5.43
N ALA A 159 -12.50 1.54 -4.27
CA ALA A 159 -12.93 2.08 -2.97
C ALA A 159 -12.16 3.35 -2.60
N TYR A 160 -10.85 3.40 -2.88
CA TYR A 160 -10.04 4.60 -2.65
C TYR A 160 -10.55 5.77 -3.48
N LEU A 161 -10.76 5.56 -4.78
CA LEU A 161 -11.23 6.64 -5.66
C LEU A 161 -12.63 7.13 -5.28
N ALA A 162 -13.51 6.23 -4.84
CA ALA A 162 -14.84 6.61 -4.34
C ALA A 162 -14.77 7.42 -3.03
N ALA A 163 -13.82 7.10 -2.15
CA ALA A 163 -13.66 7.77 -0.86
C ALA A 163 -13.17 9.23 -0.97
N LEU A 164 -12.73 9.68 -2.15
CA LEU A 164 -12.35 11.07 -2.41
C LEU A 164 -13.54 12.04 -2.45
N ASP A 165 -14.76 11.53 -2.64
CA ASP A 165 -15.96 12.37 -2.54
C ASP A 165 -16.20 12.79 -1.08
N GLY A 166 -16.30 14.10 -0.85
CA GLY A 166 -16.38 14.67 0.50
C GLY A 166 -15.12 14.46 1.37
N ALA A 167 -13.98 14.09 0.78
CA ALA A 167 -12.73 13.87 1.51
C ALA A 167 -12.13 15.17 2.05
N ASP A 168 -11.64 15.11 3.30
CA ASP A 168 -10.76 16.14 3.86
C ASP A 168 -9.40 16.18 3.12
N GLU A 169 -8.61 17.21 3.39
CA GLU A 169 -7.32 17.41 2.72
C GLU A 169 -6.38 16.22 2.89
N HIS A 170 -6.31 15.66 4.10
CA HIS A 170 -5.39 14.57 4.41
C HIS A 170 -5.76 13.28 3.67
N LEU A 171 -7.05 12.95 3.60
CA LEU A 171 -7.52 11.80 2.83
C LEU A 171 -7.27 11.97 1.32
N ARG A 172 -7.42 13.19 0.78
CA ARG A 172 -7.08 13.47 -0.63
C ARG A 172 -5.60 13.28 -0.91
N GLU A 173 -4.74 13.79 -0.02
CA GLU A 173 -3.28 13.63 -0.11
C GLU A 173 -2.89 12.15 -0.07
N SER A 174 -3.38 11.41 0.95
CA SER A 174 -3.00 10.02 1.19
C SER A 174 -3.49 9.07 0.11
N ILE A 175 -4.70 9.26 -0.44
CA ILE A 175 -5.19 8.44 -1.57
C ILE A 175 -4.39 8.73 -2.84
N ALA A 176 -4.07 10.00 -3.12
CA ALA A 176 -3.24 10.35 -4.27
C ALA A 176 -1.85 9.70 -4.16
N PHE A 177 -1.26 9.74 -2.95
CA PHE A 177 0.02 9.10 -2.65
C PHE A 177 -0.06 7.57 -2.78
N LEU A 178 -1.08 6.92 -2.20
CA LEU A 178 -1.30 5.48 -2.32
C LEU A 178 -1.39 5.05 -3.80
N CYS A 179 -2.21 5.74 -4.59
CA CYS A 179 -2.35 5.45 -6.02
C CYS A 179 -1.05 5.63 -6.80
N ALA A 180 -0.11 6.46 -6.32
CA ALA A 180 1.17 6.66 -6.98
C ALA A 180 2.03 5.40 -7.07
N PHE A 181 1.80 4.42 -6.18
CA PHE A 181 2.56 3.17 -6.16
C PHE A 181 1.79 1.99 -6.74
N LEU A 182 0.51 2.18 -7.09
CA LEU A 182 -0.36 1.15 -7.66
C LEU A 182 -0.32 1.22 -9.20
N THR A 183 0.83 0.89 -9.76
CA THR A 183 1.20 1.23 -11.15
C THR A 183 0.90 0.14 -12.17
N THR A 184 0.06 -0.85 -11.85
CA THR A 184 -0.42 -1.77 -12.90
C THR A 184 -1.24 -0.98 -13.92
N GLU A 185 -1.28 -1.47 -15.16
CA GLU A 185 -1.97 -0.77 -16.25
C GLU A 185 -3.42 -0.41 -15.89
N GLU A 186 -4.16 -1.35 -15.30
CA GLU A 186 -5.57 -1.16 -14.93
C GLU A 186 -5.73 -0.14 -13.79
N ALA A 187 -4.89 -0.24 -12.75
CA ALA A 187 -4.99 0.63 -11.58
C ALA A 187 -4.57 2.07 -11.90
N ALA A 188 -3.48 2.24 -12.64
CA ALA A 188 -3.03 3.56 -13.08
C ALA A 188 -4.06 4.19 -14.03
N ALA A 189 -4.63 3.42 -14.97
CA ALA A 189 -5.67 3.92 -15.86
C ALA A 189 -6.93 4.35 -15.10
N ALA A 190 -7.33 3.60 -14.07
CA ALA A 190 -8.45 3.97 -13.21
C ALA A 190 -8.19 5.24 -12.39
N ALA A 191 -6.95 5.41 -11.87
CA ALA A 191 -6.59 6.55 -11.03
C ALA A 191 -6.29 7.83 -11.83
N ALA A 192 -5.78 7.73 -13.06
CA ALA A 192 -5.26 8.86 -13.83
C ALA A 192 -6.23 10.04 -14.01
N PRO A 193 -7.54 9.85 -14.32
CA PRO A 193 -8.47 10.97 -14.42
C PRO A 193 -8.60 11.75 -13.10
N THR A 194 -8.63 11.01 -11.99
CA THR A 194 -8.73 11.59 -10.64
C THR A 194 -7.45 12.32 -10.24
N LEU A 195 -6.28 11.70 -10.46
CA LEU A 195 -4.99 12.35 -10.20
C LEU A 195 -4.82 13.63 -11.03
N THR A 196 -5.25 13.60 -12.30
CA THR A 196 -5.22 14.80 -13.17
C THR A 196 -6.07 15.93 -12.60
N ARG A 197 -7.25 15.63 -12.07
CA ARG A 197 -8.11 16.63 -11.41
C ARG A 197 -7.49 17.18 -10.12
N LEU A 198 -6.81 16.33 -9.35
CA LEU A 198 -6.15 16.74 -8.09
C LEU A 198 -4.93 17.65 -8.32
N LEU A 199 -4.44 17.80 -9.55
CA LEU A 199 -3.43 18.82 -9.86
C LEU A 199 -3.94 20.26 -9.73
N ASP A 200 -5.27 20.46 -9.62
CA ASP A 200 -5.91 21.75 -9.32
C ASP A 200 -6.37 21.86 -7.85
N ASP A 201 -5.99 20.93 -6.97
CA ASP A 201 -6.38 20.97 -5.55
C ASP A 201 -5.81 22.22 -4.86
N PRO A 202 -6.57 22.88 -3.96
CA PRO A 202 -6.04 24.01 -3.20
C PRO A 202 -4.79 23.67 -2.39
N SER A 203 -4.66 22.43 -1.90
CA SER A 203 -3.50 22.00 -1.11
C SER A 203 -2.31 21.62 -2.00
N GLU A 204 -1.15 22.21 -1.70
CA GLU A 204 0.09 21.90 -2.42
C GLU A 204 0.55 20.46 -2.21
N ARG A 205 0.27 19.89 -1.03
CA ARG A 205 0.58 18.50 -0.68
C ARG A 205 -0.21 17.53 -1.55
N VAL A 206 -1.50 17.81 -1.73
CA VAL A 206 -2.38 17.00 -2.60
C VAL A 206 -1.91 17.08 -4.06
N ARG A 207 -1.57 18.29 -4.55
CA ARG A 207 -1.02 18.46 -5.91
C ARG A 207 0.30 17.68 -6.10
N ALA A 208 1.19 17.72 -5.11
CA ALA A 208 2.47 17.00 -5.16
C ALA A 208 2.26 15.47 -5.22
N SER A 209 1.38 14.92 -4.39
CA SER A 209 1.03 13.49 -4.43
C SER A 209 0.39 13.08 -5.76
N ALA A 210 -0.47 13.92 -6.33
CA ALA A 210 -1.07 13.67 -7.63
C ALA A 210 -0.05 13.69 -8.78
N ALA A 211 0.89 14.64 -8.75
CA ALA A 211 1.98 14.73 -9.72
C ALA A 211 2.92 13.52 -9.64
N LEU A 212 3.25 13.06 -8.42
CA LEU A 212 4.03 11.84 -8.20
C LEU A 212 3.36 10.63 -8.85
N GLY A 213 2.05 10.44 -8.64
CA GLY A 213 1.34 9.30 -9.20
C GLY A 213 1.26 9.30 -10.72
N LEU A 214 1.02 10.47 -11.33
CA LEU A 214 1.08 10.59 -12.79
C LEU A 214 2.50 10.37 -13.33
N SER A 215 3.53 10.83 -12.61
CA SER A 215 4.92 10.60 -12.98
C SER A 215 5.25 9.11 -13.01
N HIS A 216 4.88 8.35 -11.97
CA HIS A 216 5.08 6.90 -11.97
C HIS A 216 4.29 6.18 -13.06
N ALA A 217 3.04 6.59 -13.32
CA ALA A 217 2.26 6.04 -14.43
C ALA A 217 2.97 6.22 -15.78
N THR A 218 3.71 7.32 -16.01
CA THR A 218 4.44 7.53 -17.27
C THR A 218 5.55 6.51 -17.50
N LYS A 219 6.16 6.03 -16.43
CA LYS A 219 7.23 5.04 -16.48
C LYS A 219 6.67 3.67 -16.84
N PHE A 220 5.66 3.24 -16.11
CA PHE A 220 5.20 1.85 -16.10
C PHE A 220 3.99 1.56 -17.01
N VAL A 221 3.25 2.58 -17.42
CA VAL A 221 2.02 2.42 -18.22
C VAL A 221 2.15 3.19 -19.53
N PRO A 222 2.68 2.56 -20.60
CA PRO A 222 2.94 3.22 -21.88
C PRO A 222 1.73 3.96 -22.45
N ALA A 223 0.52 3.42 -22.27
CA ALA A 223 -0.72 4.03 -22.74
C ALA A 223 -1.02 5.41 -22.12
N LEU A 224 -0.53 5.67 -20.91
CA LEU A 224 -0.73 6.94 -20.19
C LEU A 224 0.44 7.91 -20.35
N ARG A 225 1.57 7.46 -20.92
CA ARG A 225 2.83 8.21 -20.93
C ARG A 225 2.70 9.57 -21.61
N GLU A 226 2.21 9.61 -22.85
CA GLU A 226 2.12 10.85 -23.62
C GLU A 226 1.19 11.87 -22.95
N VAL A 227 0.00 11.43 -22.57
CA VAL A 227 -1.03 12.30 -21.95
C VAL A 227 -0.56 12.83 -20.59
N SER A 228 0.02 11.97 -19.75
CA SER A 228 0.49 12.35 -18.42
C SER A 228 1.70 13.29 -18.50
N LEU A 229 2.66 13.02 -19.39
CA LEU A 229 3.81 13.91 -19.61
C LEU A 229 3.38 15.28 -20.13
N ALA A 230 2.46 15.33 -21.09
CA ALA A 230 1.93 16.59 -21.60
C ALA A 230 1.19 17.39 -20.50
N THR A 231 0.40 16.71 -19.68
CA THR A 231 -0.33 17.30 -18.55
C THR A 231 0.62 17.89 -17.50
N LEU A 232 1.65 17.13 -17.11
CA LEU A 232 2.65 17.57 -16.13
C LEU A 232 3.47 18.74 -16.67
N SER A 233 3.94 18.65 -17.92
CA SER A 233 4.77 19.70 -18.55
C SER A 233 3.99 21.02 -18.67
N GLY A 234 2.75 20.98 -19.15
CA GLY A 234 1.93 22.19 -19.32
C GLY A 234 1.54 22.90 -18.02
N ARG A 235 1.75 22.26 -16.86
CA ARG A 235 1.54 22.85 -15.53
C ARG A 235 2.84 23.30 -14.87
N TRP A 236 3.99 22.74 -15.28
CA TRP A 236 5.30 23.15 -14.81
C TRP A 236 5.65 24.58 -15.26
N ASP A 237 5.17 24.98 -16.44
CA ASP A 237 5.43 26.30 -17.04
C ASP A 237 4.49 27.43 -16.53
N ARG A 238 3.66 27.17 -15.50
CA ARG A 238 2.71 28.14 -14.91
C ARG A 238 3.21 28.70 -13.59
#